data_AF-A0AAE0W5T3-F1
#
_entry.id   AF-A0AAE0W5T3-F1
#
_cell.length_a   1.000
_cell.length_b   1.000
_cell.length_c   1.000
_cell.angle_alpha   90.00
_cell.angle_beta   90.00
_cell.angle_gamma   90.00
#
_symmetry.space_group_name_H-M   'P 1'
#
loop_
_entity.id
_entity.type
_entity.pdbx_description
1 polymer ?
#
loop_
_entity_poly.entity_id
_entity_poly.type
_entity_poly.pdbx_seq_one_letter_code
_entity_poly.pdbx_strand_id
1 'polypeptide(L)'
;MSVNGSGLVDACQKVISVKGSGLVNAYQRVMPVNGSNPVDACRRKIISVNGSSIVDACQKVISVNGSSLVDACQKLISVNGSSIVDACQKLISVNGSSIVDACQKVISVNGSSLVDACQKLISVNGSSIVDACQKVISVNGSSIVDACQKLISVNGSSLVDACQKLISVNGSSIVDACQKVISVNGSSLVDGCQWVKSVNVCNLAMLVRR
;
A
#
# COMPACT_ATOMS: atom_id res chain seq x y z
N MET A 1 -7.57 23.45 22.76
CA MET A 1 -6.46 23.19 23.70
C MET A 1 -5.21 22.83 22.92
N SER A 2 -4.06 23.42 23.26
CA SER A 2 -2.74 23.01 22.75
C SER A 2 -1.99 22.38 23.93
N VAL A 3 -1.44 21.18 23.75
CA VAL A 3 -0.70 20.47 24.79
C VAL A 3 0.76 20.38 24.36
N ASN A 4 1.65 20.89 25.20
CA ASN A 4 3.09 20.86 25.00
C ASN A 4 3.73 20.18 26.21
N GLY A 5 4.58 19.17 25.97
CA GLY A 5 5.27 18.43 27.03
C GLY A 5 4.78 17.00 27.16
N SER A 6 5.02 16.38 28.31
CA SER A 6 4.54 15.03 28.63
C SER A 6 3.27 15.09 29.48
N GLY A 7 2.27 14.29 29.11
CA GLY A 7 0.99 14.23 29.82
C GLY A 7 -0.08 13.44 29.10
N LEU A 8 -1.10 13.01 29.85
CA LEU A 8 -2.31 12.40 29.30
C LEU A 8 -3.27 13.50 28.87
N VAL A 9 -3.74 13.45 27.63
CA VAL A 9 -4.92 14.20 27.22
C VAL A 9 -6.06 13.19 27.19
N ASP A 10 -7.01 13.31 28.11
CA ASP A 10 -8.22 12.47 28.16
C ASP A 10 -9.47 13.25 27.69
N ALA A 11 -10.28 12.60 26.85
CA ALA A 11 -11.60 13.01 26.36
C ALA A 11 -11.85 14.52 26.17
N CYS A 12 -11.47 15.10 25.03
CA CYS A 12 -11.98 16.41 24.60
C CYS A 12 -12.62 16.40 23.21
N GLN A 13 -13.54 17.34 22.97
CA GLN A 13 -14.15 17.50 21.65
C GLN A 13 -13.17 17.98 20.57
N LYS A 14 -12.13 18.75 20.94
CA LYS A 14 -11.21 19.36 19.96
C LYS A 14 -9.84 19.67 20.55
N VAL A 15 -8.79 19.11 19.95
CA VAL A 15 -7.39 19.42 20.26
C VAL A 15 -6.76 20.15 19.08
N ILE A 16 -6.08 21.26 19.36
CA ILE A 16 -5.52 22.18 18.37
C ILE A 16 -4.09 21.76 17.97
N SER A 17 -3.30 21.24 18.91
CA SER A 17 -2.00 20.63 18.66
C SER A 17 -1.56 19.81 19.86
N VAL A 18 -0.88 18.68 19.60
CA VAL A 18 -0.15 17.90 20.61
C VAL A 18 1.31 17.86 20.19
N LYS A 19 2.21 18.34 21.07
CA LYS A 19 3.65 18.29 20.86
C LYS A 19 4.32 17.69 22.09
N GLY A 20 5.25 16.75 21.87
CA GLY A 20 6.02 16.13 22.94
C GLY A 20 5.82 14.62 22.98
N SER A 21 5.70 14.08 24.19
CA SER A 21 5.57 12.64 24.47
C SER A 21 4.45 12.39 25.47
N GLY A 22 3.27 12.01 25.00
CA GLY A 22 2.10 11.73 25.82
C GLY A 22 1.06 10.87 25.11
N LEU A 23 0.18 10.22 25.89
CA LEU A 23 -0.95 9.46 25.34
C LEU A 23 -2.12 10.40 25.09
N VAL A 24 -2.77 10.24 23.93
CA VAL A 24 -3.95 11.00 23.54
C VAL A 24 -5.14 10.05 23.45
N ASN A 25 -6.05 10.10 24.43
CA ASN A 25 -7.18 9.18 24.55
C ASN A 25 -8.53 9.80 24.09
N ALA A 26 -9.18 9.18 23.09
CA ALA A 26 -10.56 9.45 22.66
C ALA A 26 -10.93 10.92 22.28
N TYR A 27 -10.76 11.30 21.00
CA TYR A 27 -11.07 12.67 20.52
C TYR A 27 -11.89 12.75 19.22
N GLN A 28 -12.67 13.84 19.06
CA GLN A 28 -13.46 14.12 17.84
C GLN A 28 -12.67 14.83 16.72
N ARG A 29 -11.62 15.61 17.00
CA ARG A 29 -10.80 16.24 15.96
C ARG A 29 -9.44 16.64 16.54
N VAL A 30 -8.35 16.14 15.96
CA VAL A 30 -6.98 16.48 16.37
C VAL A 30 -6.27 17.20 15.22
N MET A 31 -5.74 18.38 15.51
CA MET A 31 -4.77 19.07 14.67
C MET A 31 -3.37 18.94 15.30
N PRO A 32 -2.29 19.07 14.51
CA PRO A 32 -1.20 18.09 14.34
C PRO A 32 -0.69 17.45 15.64
N VAL A 33 -0.48 16.13 15.57
CA VAL A 33 0.24 15.31 16.57
C VAL A 33 1.69 15.23 16.13
N ASN A 34 2.61 15.76 16.93
CA ASN A 34 4.04 15.78 16.64
C ASN A 34 4.83 15.17 17.79
N GLY A 35 5.75 14.26 17.48
CA GLY A 35 6.65 13.64 18.45
C GLY A 35 6.27 12.20 18.75
N SER A 36 6.55 11.75 19.97
CA SER A 36 6.35 10.36 20.38
C SER A 36 5.00 10.17 21.09
N ASN A 37 3.90 10.26 20.34
CA ASN A 37 2.55 10.26 20.92
C ASN A 37 1.71 9.11 20.36
N PRO A 38 1.34 8.13 21.19
CA PRO A 38 0.31 7.17 20.86
C PRO A 38 -1.07 7.83 20.92
N VAL A 39 -1.89 7.54 19.93
CA VAL A 39 -3.27 8.01 19.79
C VAL A 39 -4.18 6.79 19.81
N ASP A 40 -4.84 6.54 20.94
CA ASP A 40 -5.65 5.34 21.18
C ASP A 40 -6.89 5.33 20.24
N ALA A 41 -7.79 6.31 20.38
CA ALA A 41 -8.97 6.39 19.54
C ALA A 41 -9.28 7.81 19.03
N CYS A 42 -9.41 7.97 17.72
CA CYS A 42 -9.93 9.17 17.07
C CYS A 42 -11.25 8.89 16.35
N ARG A 43 -12.35 9.41 16.88
CA ARG A 43 -13.69 9.15 16.35
C ARG A 43 -13.96 9.74 14.97
N ARG A 44 -13.10 10.62 14.44
CA ARG A 44 -13.46 11.44 13.27
C ARG A 44 -12.30 11.75 12.34
N LYS A 45 -11.31 12.53 12.82
CA LYS A 45 -10.27 13.04 11.94
C LYS A 45 -9.00 13.47 12.67
N ILE A 46 -7.86 12.99 12.19
CA ILE A 46 -6.52 13.50 12.45
C ILE A 46 -6.00 14.21 11.19
N ILE A 47 -5.47 15.42 11.35
CA ILE A 47 -4.93 16.19 10.21
C ILE A 47 -3.50 15.77 9.88
N SER A 48 -2.65 15.61 10.88
CA SER A 48 -1.27 15.18 10.65
C SER A 48 -0.78 14.45 11.87
N VAL A 49 -0.04 13.39 11.61
CA VAL A 49 0.78 12.66 12.56
C VAL A 49 2.21 12.77 12.06
N ASN A 50 3.13 13.28 12.89
CA ASN A 50 4.52 13.46 12.51
C ASN A 50 5.46 12.90 13.59
N GLY A 51 6.55 12.27 13.16
CA GLY A 51 7.55 11.70 14.06
C GLY A 51 7.25 10.23 14.37
N SER A 52 7.53 9.82 15.61
CA SER A 52 7.40 8.44 16.09
C SER A 52 6.05 8.20 16.75
N SER A 53 4.98 8.00 15.99
CA SER A 53 3.61 7.98 16.53
C SER A 53 2.85 6.70 16.22
N ILE A 54 1.91 6.35 17.09
CA ILE A 54 1.02 5.19 16.93
C ILE A 54 -0.42 5.73 16.87
N VAL A 55 -1.25 5.17 15.99
CA VAL A 55 -2.69 5.50 15.88
C VAL A 55 -3.49 4.21 15.86
N ASP A 56 -4.06 3.82 17.00
CA ASP A 56 -4.72 2.51 17.09
C ASP A 56 -6.01 2.51 16.26
N ALA A 57 -6.89 3.51 16.43
CA ALA A 57 -8.11 3.59 15.63
C ALA A 57 -8.50 5.00 15.19
N CYS A 58 -8.75 5.21 13.89
CA CYS A 58 -9.25 6.49 13.40
C CYS A 58 -10.21 6.38 12.20
N GLN A 59 -11.29 7.17 12.17
CA GLN A 59 -12.11 7.25 10.94
C GLN A 59 -11.33 7.85 9.76
N LYS A 60 -10.51 8.88 9.99
CA LYS A 60 -9.81 9.56 8.90
C LYS A 60 -8.49 10.17 9.34
N VAL A 61 -7.41 9.78 8.68
CA VAL A 61 -6.10 10.41 8.85
C VAL A 61 -5.69 11.06 7.52
N ILE A 62 -5.34 12.34 7.56
CA ILE A 62 -4.97 13.06 6.34
C ILE A 62 -3.51 12.84 5.98
N SER A 63 -2.59 12.95 6.95
CA SER A 63 -1.17 12.74 6.69
C SER A 63 -0.53 12.02 7.87
N VAL A 64 0.34 11.07 7.54
CA VAL A 64 1.27 10.42 8.46
C VAL A 64 2.66 10.61 7.86
N ASN A 65 3.58 11.21 8.61
CA ASN A 65 4.95 11.44 8.18
C ASN A 65 5.95 10.97 9.24
N GLY A 66 7.00 10.27 8.83
CA GLY A 66 8.05 9.81 9.74
C GLY A 66 7.94 8.32 10.03
N SER A 67 8.20 7.92 11.27
CA SER A 67 8.14 6.53 11.73
C SER A 67 6.81 6.27 12.42
N SER A 68 5.82 5.69 11.75
CA SER A 68 4.47 5.62 12.34
C SER A 68 3.79 4.28 12.15
N LEU A 69 2.94 3.93 13.11
CA LEU A 69 2.10 2.75 13.07
C LEU A 69 0.63 3.17 13.11
N VAL A 70 -0.20 2.59 12.24
CA VAL A 70 -1.64 2.84 12.18
C VAL A 70 -2.37 1.50 12.17
N ASP A 71 -2.88 1.04 13.31
CA ASP A 71 -3.52 -0.28 13.41
C ASP A 71 -4.82 -0.31 12.59
N ALA A 72 -5.70 0.70 12.75
CA ALA A 72 -6.98 0.72 12.05
C ALA A 72 -7.40 2.11 11.56
N CYS A 73 -7.69 2.24 10.26
CA CYS A 73 -8.28 3.46 9.72
C CYS A 73 -9.32 3.23 8.60
N GLN A 74 -10.46 3.95 8.61
CA GLN A 74 -11.36 3.88 7.44
C GLN A 74 -10.76 4.60 6.23
N LYS A 75 -10.09 5.74 6.42
CA LYS A 75 -9.51 6.50 5.31
C LYS A 75 -8.19 7.17 5.68
N LEU A 76 -7.11 6.72 5.06
CA LEU A 76 -5.78 7.29 5.18
C LEU A 76 -5.38 7.93 3.85
N ILE A 77 -5.10 9.24 3.85
CA ILE A 77 -4.86 9.98 2.60
C ILE A 77 -3.39 9.90 2.17
N SER A 78 -2.45 10.21 3.05
CA SER A 78 -1.03 10.24 2.72
C SER A 78 -0.23 9.60 3.82
N VAL A 79 0.67 8.70 3.44
CA VAL A 79 1.67 8.09 4.31
C VAL A 79 3.03 8.35 3.67
N ASN A 80 3.93 9.00 4.39
CA ASN A 80 5.28 9.29 3.92
C ASN A 80 6.32 8.87 4.96
N GLY A 81 7.37 8.18 4.52
CA GLY A 81 8.47 7.75 5.40
C GLY A 81 8.38 6.26 5.74
N SER A 82 8.74 5.91 6.97
CA SER A 82 8.74 4.53 7.47
C SER A 82 7.42 4.25 8.17
N SER A 83 6.51 3.50 7.58
CA SER A 83 5.17 3.33 8.19
C SER A 83 4.61 1.94 8.06
N ILE A 84 3.85 1.53 9.07
CA ILE A 84 3.09 0.28 9.09
C ILE A 84 1.61 0.64 9.20
N VAL A 85 0.78 0.03 8.35
CA VAL A 85 -0.67 0.20 8.35
C VAL A 85 -1.32 -1.19 8.37
N ASP A 86 -1.78 -1.63 9.53
CA ASP A 86 -2.29 -3.00 9.69
C ASP A 86 -3.64 -3.16 8.95
N ALA A 87 -4.59 -2.25 9.17
CA ALA A 87 -5.91 -2.34 8.55
C ALA A 87 -6.42 -0.99 8.03
N CYS A 88 -6.75 -0.90 6.75
CA CYS A 88 -7.41 0.27 6.19
C CYS A 88 -8.52 -0.03 5.16
N GLN A 89 -9.64 0.69 5.18
CA GLN A 89 -10.60 0.56 4.07
C GLN A 89 -10.11 1.29 2.81
N LYS A 90 -9.53 2.48 2.95
CA LYS A 90 -9.06 3.26 1.80
C LYS A 90 -7.78 4.02 2.09
N LEU A 91 -6.72 3.62 1.38
CA LEU A 91 -5.43 4.26 1.36
C LEU A 91 -5.23 4.99 0.03
N ILE A 92 -4.92 6.29 0.05
CA ILE A 92 -4.79 7.08 -1.19
C ILE A 92 -3.34 7.07 -1.68
N SER A 93 -2.37 7.45 -0.85
CA SER A 93 -0.97 7.49 -1.26
C SER A 93 -0.07 6.97 -0.16
N VAL A 94 0.87 6.12 -0.55
CA VAL A 94 1.97 5.63 0.28
C VAL A 94 3.26 5.97 -0.45
N ASN A 95 4.16 6.67 0.21
CA ASN A 95 5.48 6.99 -0.33
C ASN A 95 6.57 6.66 0.70
N GLY A 96 7.64 6.00 0.27
CA GLY A 96 8.79 5.68 1.12
C GLY A 96 8.82 4.21 1.49
N SER A 97 9.21 3.91 2.72
CA SER A 97 9.36 2.55 3.25
C SER A 97 8.10 2.15 4.00
N SER A 98 7.21 1.35 3.42
CA SER A 98 5.91 1.11 4.06
C SER A 98 5.44 -0.33 3.97
N ILE A 99 4.76 -0.77 5.02
CA ILE A 99 4.08 -2.07 5.09
C ILE A 99 2.58 -1.80 5.24
N VAL A 100 1.77 -2.48 4.44
CA VAL A 100 0.31 -2.42 4.49
C VAL A 100 -0.24 -3.84 4.54
N ASP A 101 -0.64 -4.30 5.72
CA ASP A 101 -1.03 -5.70 5.92
C ASP A 101 -2.39 -5.97 5.25
N ALA A 102 -3.42 -5.17 5.55
CA ALA A 102 -4.74 -5.36 4.99
C ALA A 102 -5.38 -4.06 4.52
N CYS A 103 -5.74 -3.99 3.23
CA CYS A 103 -6.50 -2.85 2.72
C CYS A 103 -7.59 -3.21 1.69
N GLN A 104 -8.79 -2.65 1.80
CA GLN A 104 -9.78 -2.84 0.73
C GLN A 104 -9.35 -2.11 -0.56
N LYS A 105 -8.80 -0.90 -0.45
CA LYS A 105 -8.41 -0.13 -1.63
C LYS A 105 -7.19 0.74 -1.38
N VAL A 106 -6.16 0.52 -2.18
CA VAL A 106 -4.96 1.36 -2.25
C VAL A 106 -4.89 2.02 -3.62
N ILE A 107 -4.73 3.35 -3.66
CA ILE A 107 -4.67 4.09 -4.93
C ILE A 107 -3.24 4.15 -5.47
N SER A 108 -2.26 4.57 -4.67
CA SER A 108 -0.88 4.66 -5.12
C SER A 108 0.08 4.20 -4.03
N VAL A 109 1.05 3.40 -4.43
CA VAL A 109 2.20 3.00 -3.62
C VAL A 109 3.45 3.35 -4.41
N ASN A 110 4.34 4.15 -3.82
CA ASN A 110 5.60 4.55 -4.42
C ASN A 110 6.76 4.31 -3.44
N GLY A 111 7.89 3.81 -3.94
CA GLY A 111 9.09 3.60 -3.15
C GLY A 111 9.27 2.13 -2.76
N SER A 112 9.76 1.88 -1.55
CA SER A 112 10.02 0.54 -1.04
C SER A 112 8.83 0.07 -0.21
N SER A 113 7.94 -0.73 -0.76
CA SER A 113 6.69 -1.06 -0.07
C SER A 113 6.31 -2.52 -0.13
N LEU A 114 5.65 -2.99 0.91
CA LEU A 114 5.07 -4.31 1.00
C LEU A 114 3.57 -4.17 1.26
N VAL A 115 2.76 -4.90 0.50
CA VAL A 115 1.30 -4.96 0.64
C VAL A 115 0.87 -6.42 0.74
N ASP A 116 0.55 -6.91 1.95
CA ASP A 116 0.23 -8.33 2.13
C ASP A 116 -1.12 -8.67 1.47
N ALA A 117 -2.18 -7.95 1.81
CA ALA A 117 -3.52 -8.24 1.31
C ALA A 117 -4.27 -6.99 0.86
N CYS A 118 -4.72 -6.98 -0.40
CA CYS A 118 -5.59 -5.92 -0.90
C CYS A 118 -6.71 -6.38 -1.84
N GLN A 119 -7.91 -5.81 -1.75
CA GLN A 119 -8.92 -6.08 -2.79
C GLN A 119 -8.62 -5.32 -4.09
N LYS A 120 -8.16 -4.06 -4.00
CA LYS A 120 -7.88 -3.26 -5.18
C LYS A 120 -6.69 -2.32 -5.01
N LEU A 121 -5.68 -2.53 -5.83
CA LEU A 121 -4.49 -1.71 -5.95
C LEU A 121 -4.48 -1.02 -7.32
N ILE A 122 -4.41 0.31 -7.35
CA ILE A 122 -4.46 1.04 -8.63
C ILE A 122 -3.07 1.21 -9.23
N SER A 123 -2.10 1.71 -8.48
CA SER A 123 -0.75 1.92 -8.99
C SER A 123 0.28 1.53 -7.97
N VAL A 124 1.29 0.79 -8.43
CA VAL A 124 2.51 0.46 -7.70
C VAL A 124 3.69 0.96 -8.51
N ASN A 125 4.60 1.69 -7.87
CA ASN A 125 5.80 2.20 -8.50
C ASN A 125 7.02 2.07 -7.58
N GLY A 126 8.15 1.64 -8.13
CA GLY A 126 9.40 1.50 -7.38
C GLY A 126 9.68 0.05 -7.01
N SER A 127 10.20 -0.17 -5.81
CA SER A 127 10.58 -1.48 -5.29
C SER A 127 9.47 -2.03 -4.41
N SER A 128 8.59 -2.87 -4.94
CA SER A 128 7.38 -3.25 -4.19
C SER A 128 7.08 -4.73 -4.23
N ILE A 129 6.53 -5.25 -3.13
CA ILE A 129 6.03 -6.61 -2.99
C ILE A 129 4.52 -6.54 -2.73
N VAL A 130 3.75 -7.34 -3.46
CA VAL A 130 2.31 -7.48 -3.28
C VAL A 130 1.97 -8.96 -3.17
N ASP A 131 1.74 -9.46 -1.96
CA ASP A 131 1.57 -10.89 -1.72
C ASP A 131 0.22 -11.36 -2.29
N ALA A 132 -0.89 -10.71 -1.92
CA ALA A 132 -2.22 -11.11 -2.38
C ALA A 132 -3.09 -9.92 -2.77
N CYS A 133 -3.56 -9.91 -4.02
CA CYS A 133 -4.52 -8.91 -4.48
C CYS A 133 -5.63 -9.44 -5.38
N GLN A 134 -6.89 -9.02 -5.21
CA GLN A 134 -7.92 -9.38 -6.20
C GLN A 134 -7.70 -8.63 -7.52
N LYS A 135 -7.31 -7.35 -7.46
CA LYS A 135 -7.13 -6.55 -8.67
C LYS A 135 -6.03 -5.53 -8.53
N VAL A 136 -5.05 -5.63 -9.42
CA VAL A 136 -3.99 -4.64 -9.59
C VAL A 136 -4.11 -4.01 -10.98
N ILE A 137 -4.11 -2.68 -11.06
CA ILE A 137 -4.25 -1.98 -12.35
C ILE A 137 -2.88 -1.76 -13.00
N SER A 138 -1.91 -1.20 -12.29
CA SER A 138 -0.58 -0.96 -12.85
C SER A 138 0.51 -1.26 -11.84
N VAL A 139 1.54 -1.96 -12.31
CA VAL A 139 2.79 -2.20 -11.60
C VAL A 139 3.91 -1.68 -12.48
N ASN A 140 4.73 -0.78 -11.94
CA ASN A 140 5.86 -0.17 -12.63
C ASN A 140 7.12 -0.26 -11.76
N GLY A 141 8.26 -0.59 -12.36
CA GLY A 141 9.54 -0.61 -11.65
C GLY A 141 9.99 -2.03 -11.30
N SER A 142 10.59 -2.19 -10.12
CA SER A 142 11.10 -3.47 -9.61
C SER A 142 10.07 -4.07 -8.67
N SER A 143 9.24 -4.99 -9.14
CA SER A 143 8.09 -5.43 -8.33
C SER A 143 7.88 -6.94 -8.33
N ILE A 144 7.39 -7.44 -7.20
CA ILE A 144 6.98 -8.83 -7.02
C ILE A 144 5.48 -8.83 -6.73
N VAL A 145 4.74 -9.71 -7.42
CA VAL A 145 3.31 -9.94 -7.19
C VAL A 145 3.10 -11.44 -7.05
N ASP A 146 2.91 -11.93 -5.84
CA ASP A 146 2.85 -13.38 -5.60
C ASP A 146 1.51 -13.95 -6.11
N ALA A 147 0.39 -13.36 -5.70
CA ALA A 147 -0.93 -13.84 -6.08
C ALA A 147 -1.88 -12.72 -6.49
N CYS A 148 -2.43 -12.79 -7.71
CA CYS A 148 -3.44 -11.84 -8.16
C CYS A 148 -4.56 -12.45 -9.01
N GLN A 149 -5.83 -12.08 -8.78
CA GLN A 149 -6.89 -12.53 -9.71
C GLN A 149 -6.84 -11.77 -11.04
N LYS A 150 -6.56 -10.46 -11.02
CA LYS A 150 -6.50 -9.66 -12.24
C LYS A 150 -5.43 -8.58 -12.17
N LEU A 151 -4.44 -8.71 -13.04
CA LEU A 151 -3.37 -7.73 -13.23
C LEU A 151 -3.49 -7.10 -14.63
N ILE A 152 -3.67 -5.79 -14.70
CA ILE A 152 -3.94 -5.12 -15.98
C ILE A 152 -2.64 -4.78 -16.71
N SER A 153 -1.68 -4.15 -16.05
CA SER A 153 -0.42 -3.75 -16.68
C SER A 153 0.75 -3.99 -15.76
N VAL A 154 1.80 -4.58 -16.31
CA VAL A 154 3.11 -4.74 -15.69
C VAL A 154 4.14 -4.10 -16.61
N ASN A 155 4.98 -3.23 -16.07
CA ASN A 155 6.05 -2.58 -16.82
C ASN A 155 7.34 -2.51 -15.98
N GLY A 156 8.47 -2.87 -16.58
CA GLY A 156 9.77 -2.83 -15.94
C GLY A 156 10.26 -4.22 -15.57
N SER A 157 10.95 -4.32 -14.43
CA SER A 157 11.52 -5.57 -13.93
C SER A 157 10.56 -6.18 -12.92
N SER A 158 9.73 -7.14 -13.33
CA SER A 158 8.69 -7.66 -12.44
C SER A 158 8.62 -9.17 -12.42
N LEU A 159 8.26 -9.72 -11.27
CA LEU A 159 8.00 -11.14 -11.09
C LEU A 159 6.53 -11.30 -10.66
N VAL A 160 5.81 -12.16 -11.37
CA VAL A 160 4.40 -12.47 -11.08
C VAL A 160 4.28 -13.98 -10.93
N ASP A 161 4.14 -14.47 -9.69
CA ASP A 161 4.14 -15.91 -9.45
C ASP A 161 2.84 -16.56 -9.92
N ALA A 162 1.71 -16.06 -9.46
CA ALA A 162 0.40 -16.59 -9.81
C ALA A 162 -0.58 -15.48 -10.18
N CYS A 163 -1.13 -15.52 -11.39
CA CYS A 163 -2.23 -14.65 -11.77
C CYS A 163 -3.32 -15.32 -12.60
N GLN A 164 -4.61 -15.15 -12.26
CA GLN A 164 -5.64 -15.71 -13.16
C GLN A 164 -5.66 -14.99 -14.50
N LYS A 165 -5.69 -13.66 -14.51
CA LYS A 165 -5.80 -12.87 -15.74
C LYS A 165 -4.81 -11.71 -15.77
N LEU A 166 -3.94 -11.76 -16.77
CA LEU A 166 -2.96 -10.74 -17.06
C LEU A 166 -3.24 -10.09 -18.42
N ILE A 167 -3.31 -8.77 -18.48
CA ILE A 167 -3.66 -8.08 -19.73
C ILE A 167 -2.40 -7.69 -20.51
N SER A 168 -1.46 -6.99 -19.90
CA SER A 168 -0.25 -6.55 -20.60
C SER A 168 0.99 -6.70 -19.73
N VAL A 169 2.04 -7.29 -20.29
CA VAL A 169 3.39 -7.30 -19.74
C VAL A 169 4.31 -6.55 -20.69
N ASN A 170 5.16 -5.68 -20.15
CA ASN A 170 6.21 -5.00 -20.87
C ASN A 170 7.49 -4.93 -20.03
N GLY A 171 8.65 -4.97 -20.68
CA GLY A 171 9.96 -4.92 -20.02
C GLY A 171 10.54 -6.31 -19.74
N SER A 172 11.25 -6.43 -18.63
CA SER A 172 11.98 -7.63 -18.22
C SER A 172 11.19 -8.34 -17.12
N SER A 173 10.12 -9.03 -17.49
CA SER A 173 9.22 -9.63 -16.51
C SER A 173 9.22 -11.17 -16.55
N ILE A 174 8.98 -11.80 -15.41
CA ILE A 174 8.76 -13.25 -15.29
C ILE A 174 7.32 -13.47 -14.83
N VAL A 175 6.60 -14.36 -15.49
CA VAL A 175 5.27 -14.81 -15.10
C VAL A 175 5.27 -16.33 -15.00
N ASP A 176 5.11 -16.89 -13.80
CA ASP A 176 5.33 -18.34 -13.57
C ASP A 176 4.06 -19.19 -13.74
N ALA A 177 2.90 -18.69 -13.33
CA ALA A 177 1.64 -19.40 -13.47
C ALA A 177 0.49 -18.45 -13.79
N CYS A 178 -0.28 -18.77 -14.83
CA CYS A 178 -1.49 -18.01 -15.11
C CYS A 178 -2.59 -18.79 -15.86
N GLN A 179 -3.83 -18.30 -15.82
CA GLN A 179 -4.84 -18.84 -16.75
C GLN A 179 -4.78 -18.12 -18.10
N LYS A 180 -4.57 -16.80 -18.11
CA LYS A 180 -4.65 -16.02 -19.33
C LYS A 180 -3.69 -14.84 -19.32
N VAL A 181 -2.88 -14.70 -20.38
CA VAL A 181 -2.18 -13.45 -20.73
C VAL A 181 -2.68 -12.92 -22.08
N ILE A 182 -2.92 -11.62 -22.21
CA ILE A 182 -3.33 -11.04 -23.50
C ILE A 182 -2.11 -10.60 -24.32
N SER A 183 -1.25 -9.75 -23.77
CA SER A 183 -0.08 -9.22 -24.50
C SER A 183 1.17 -9.34 -23.66
N VAL A 184 2.25 -9.81 -24.28
CA VAL A 184 3.58 -9.84 -23.69
C VAL A 184 4.55 -9.16 -24.66
N ASN A 185 5.28 -8.18 -24.18
CA ASN A 185 6.29 -7.44 -24.96
C ASN A 185 7.60 -7.34 -24.17
N GLY A 186 8.71 -7.17 -24.87
CA GLY A 186 10.03 -7.03 -24.26
C GLY A 186 10.64 -8.37 -23.87
N SER A 187 11.66 -8.34 -23.03
CA SER A 187 12.42 -9.53 -22.59
C SER A 187 11.70 -10.26 -21.45
N SER A 188 10.45 -10.69 -21.70
CA SER A 188 9.63 -11.35 -20.67
C SER A 188 9.60 -12.87 -20.84
N LEU A 189 9.61 -13.59 -19.72
CA LEU A 189 9.43 -15.05 -19.65
C LEU A 189 8.04 -15.36 -19.11
N VAL A 190 7.35 -16.31 -19.75
CA VAL A 190 6.01 -16.72 -19.34
C VAL A 190 5.95 -18.24 -19.33
N ASP A 191 5.88 -18.81 -18.13
CA ASP A 191 5.67 -20.23 -17.84
C ASP A 191 4.26 -20.45 -17.26
N GLY A 192 3.79 -21.69 -17.26
CA GLY A 192 2.59 -22.12 -16.52
C GLY A 192 1.28 -21.44 -16.94
N CYS A 193 1.27 -20.75 -18.08
CA CYS A 193 0.10 -20.06 -18.60
C CYS A 193 -0.75 -20.96 -19.51
N GLN A 194 -2.04 -21.11 -19.21
CA GLN A 194 -2.95 -21.92 -20.05
C GLN A 194 -3.22 -21.29 -21.41
N TRP A 195 -3.21 -19.95 -21.50
CA TRP A 195 -3.48 -19.25 -22.75
C TRP A 195 -2.74 -17.92 -22.84
N VAL A 196 -2.18 -17.64 -24.02
CA VAL A 196 -1.56 -16.35 -24.35
C VAL A 196 -1.98 -15.90 -25.75
N LYS A 197 -2.47 -14.65 -25.89
CA LYS A 197 -2.98 -14.14 -27.19
C LYS A 197 -1.88 -13.70 -28.14
N SER A 198 -0.99 -12.84 -27.66
CA SER A 198 -0.08 -12.05 -28.48
C SER A 198 1.22 -11.91 -27.73
N VAL A 199 2.31 -12.29 -28.39
CA VAL A 199 3.65 -12.12 -27.86
C VAL A 199 4.48 -11.41 -28.91
N ASN A 200 5.14 -10.33 -28.49
CA ASN A 200 6.04 -9.59 -29.35
C ASN A 200 7.44 -9.56 -28.75
N VAL A 201 8.36 -10.18 -29.51
CA VAL A 201 9.81 -9.94 -29.55
C VAL A 201 10.75 -10.90 -28.77
N CYS A 202 11.93 -11.06 -29.39
CA CYS A 202 13.21 -11.70 -29.09
C CYS A 202 13.44 -12.28 -27.67
N ASN A 203 13.89 -13.54 -27.62
CA ASN A 203 14.25 -14.34 -26.42
C ASN A 203 13.11 -14.92 -25.56
N LEU A 204 11.90 -15.04 -26.11
CA LEU A 204 10.82 -15.75 -25.44
C LEU A 204 11.13 -17.26 -25.28
N ALA A 205 11.33 -17.74 -24.06
CA ALA A 205 11.09 -19.13 -23.69
C ALA A 205 9.68 -19.22 -23.08
N MET A 206 8.77 -19.85 -23.81
CA MET A 206 7.36 -19.96 -23.43
C MET A 206 7.00 -21.44 -23.33
N LEU A 207 6.60 -21.89 -22.14
CA LEU A 207 6.19 -23.26 -21.90
C LEU A 207 4.70 -23.30 -21.57
N VAL A 208 3.86 -23.27 -22.61
CA VAL A 208 2.41 -23.43 -22.46
C VAL A 208 2.15 -24.92 -22.20
N ARG A 209 1.75 -25.26 -20.97
CA ARG A 209 1.21 -26.60 -20.68
C ARG A 209 -0.13 -26.74 -21.39
N ARG A 210 -0.18 -27.60 -22.42
CA ARG A 210 -1.43 -28.00 -23.10
C ARG A 210 -2.31 -28.84 -22.19
#